data_AF-A0AAD6V483-F1
#
_entry.id   AF-A0AAD6V483-F1
#
_cell.length_a   1.000
_cell.length_b   1.000
_cell.length_c   1.000
_cell.angle_alpha   90.00
_cell.angle_beta   90.00
_cell.angle_gamma   90.00
#
_symmetry.space_group_name_H-M   'P 1'
#
loop_
_entity.id
_entity.type
_entity.pdbx_description
1 polymer ?
#
loop_
_entity_poly.entity_id
_entity_poly.type
_entity_poly.pdbx_seq_one_letter_code
_entity_poly.pdbx_strand_id
1 'polypeptide(L)'
;MFAYQLAVFFQLALLLLCLVSADSPTTVLEYKEWKSIGCQRDSTSERALHHLVALSSPNMTVESCLDSCEAGGYVLGGVEFGDECYCGNALLYDHGISGDCFQACSGNASELCGGPDALNAYQFADTPFTTGPASNVLVYKQWRWWGCQVEADGFILLPHGPLVPIPLEEMTVERCLDGCEAAGYNAGALENGQNCYCDLVVPNGTPNPDFWESAGIFACAAPCLANATEICGGAIDKVLNDHQITTYVTCDFDSEALC
;
A
#
# COMPACT_ATOMS: atom_id res chain seq x y z
N MET A 1 -16.74 42.61 -53.50
CA MET A 1 -16.73 41.13 -53.32
C MET A 1 -15.46 40.62 -52.63
N PHE A 2 -14.26 41.05 -53.02
CA PHE A 2 -12.99 40.57 -52.41
C PHE A 2 -12.84 40.82 -50.90
N ALA A 3 -13.24 42.00 -50.40
CA ALA A 3 -13.12 42.32 -48.97
C ALA A 3 -14.05 41.49 -48.06
N TYR A 4 -15.19 41.04 -48.58
CA TYR A 4 -16.16 40.23 -47.83
C TYR A 4 -15.68 38.78 -47.68
N GLN A 5 -15.01 38.24 -48.70
CA GLN A 5 -14.43 36.89 -48.62
C GLN A 5 -13.24 36.84 -47.66
N LEU A 6 -12.38 37.86 -47.62
CA LEU A 6 -11.28 37.95 -46.65
C LEU A 6 -11.78 38.03 -45.20
N ALA A 7 -12.86 38.76 -44.93
CA ALA A 7 -13.46 38.84 -43.60
C ALA A 7 -14.04 37.50 -43.12
N VAL A 8 -14.74 36.77 -44.00
CA VAL A 8 -15.29 35.44 -43.72
C VAL A 8 -14.19 34.41 -43.47
N PHE A 9 -13.09 34.47 -44.22
CA PHE A 9 -11.91 33.61 -43.98
C PHE A 9 -11.21 33.92 -42.66
N PHE A 10 -11.12 35.20 -42.27
CA PHE A 10 -10.52 35.60 -40.98
C PHE A 10 -11.40 35.22 -39.78
N GLN A 11 -12.73 35.30 -39.92
CA GLN A 11 -13.69 34.84 -38.91
C GLN A 11 -13.72 33.31 -38.79
N LEU A 12 -13.66 32.57 -39.90
CA LEU A 12 -13.52 31.11 -39.88
C LEU A 12 -12.17 30.66 -39.31
N ALA A 13 -11.08 31.39 -39.57
CA ALA A 13 -9.77 31.11 -38.98
C ALA A 13 -9.72 31.41 -37.47
N LEU A 14 -10.36 32.48 -36.99
CA LEU A 14 -10.53 32.75 -35.55
C LEU A 14 -11.41 31.72 -34.85
N LEU A 15 -12.47 31.24 -35.52
CA LEU A 15 -13.32 30.15 -35.03
C LEU A 15 -12.59 28.79 -35.03
N LEU A 16 -11.66 28.55 -35.96
CA LEU A 16 -10.78 27.37 -35.96
C LEU A 16 -9.66 27.45 -34.90
N LEU A 17 -9.17 28.66 -34.57
CA LEU A 17 -8.17 28.88 -33.51
C LEU A 17 -8.73 28.68 -32.09
N CYS A 18 -10.05 28.75 -31.90
CA CYS A 18 -10.70 28.45 -30.61
C CYS A 18 -11.00 26.95 -30.40
N LEU A 19 -10.87 26.09 -31.41
CA LEU A 19 -11.22 24.67 -31.33
C LEU A 19 -10.07 23.74 -30.91
N VAL A 20 -8.88 24.28 -30.66
CA VAL A 20 -7.72 23.50 -30.18
C VAL A 20 -7.16 24.13 -28.90
N SER A 21 -8.01 24.24 -27.88
CA SER A 21 -7.53 24.23 -26.49
C SER A 21 -7.59 22.77 -26.06
N ALA A 22 -6.50 22.03 -26.30
CA ALA A 22 -6.27 20.86 -25.46
C ALA A 22 -5.91 21.45 -24.09
N ASP A 23 -6.88 21.48 -23.19
CA ASP A 23 -6.60 21.84 -21.80
C ASP A 23 -5.45 20.96 -21.31
N SER A 24 -4.40 21.59 -20.76
CA SER A 24 -3.26 20.86 -20.20
C SER A 24 -3.77 19.87 -19.16
N PRO A 25 -3.16 18.68 -19.02
CA PRO A 25 -3.56 17.72 -18.01
C PRO A 25 -3.53 18.37 -16.62
N THR A 26 -4.51 18.04 -15.79
CA THR A 26 -4.64 18.60 -14.43
C THR A 26 -4.67 17.50 -13.39
N THR A 27 -4.25 17.83 -12.16
CA THR A 27 -4.45 16.95 -11.00
C THR A 27 -5.93 16.82 -10.69
N VAL A 28 -6.41 15.59 -10.56
CA VAL A 28 -7.73 15.32 -9.97
C VAL A 28 -7.63 15.66 -8.49
N LEU A 29 -8.43 16.61 -7.99
CA LEU A 29 -8.35 17.03 -6.59
C LEU A 29 -9.24 16.17 -5.69
N GLU A 30 -10.38 15.72 -6.20
CA GLU A 30 -11.35 14.92 -5.47
C GLU A 30 -12.00 13.91 -6.42
N TYR A 31 -12.22 12.69 -5.93
CA TYR A 31 -12.99 11.65 -6.61
C TYR A 31 -13.71 10.80 -5.56
N LYS A 32 -15.05 10.82 -5.56
CA LYS A 32 -15.86 10.26 -4.46
C LYS A 32 -15.37 10.81 -3.10
N GLU A 33 -14.96 9.93 -2.18
CA GLU A 33 -14.42 10.28 -0.87
C GLU A 33 -12.89 10.43 -0.87
N TRP A 34 -12.24 10.20 -2.02
CA TRP A 34 -10.81 10.40 -2.17
C TRP A 34 -10.46 11.88 -2.38
N LYS A 35 -9.41 12.33 -1.71
CA LYS A 35 -8.85 13.67 -1.86
C LYS A 35 -7.36 13.59 -2.14
N SER A 36 -6.88 14.41 -3.09
CA SER A 36 -5.44 14.51 -3.34
C SER A 36 -4.72 15.03 -2.10
N ILE A 37 -3.65 14.34 -1.71
CA ILE A 37 -2.69 14.80 -0.69
C ILE A 37 -1.41 15.35 -1.34
N GLY A 38 -1.45 15.57 -2.65
CA GLY A 38 -0.37 16.13 -3.44
C GLY A 38 0.63 15.11 -3.97
N CYS A 39 1.62 15.65 -4.66
CA CYS A 39 2.69 14.88 -5.28
C CYS A 39 3.75 14.49 -4.24
N GLN A 40 3.83 13.21 -3.92
CA GLN A 40 4.84 12.64 -3.02
C GLN A 40 6.06 12.22 -3.83
N ARG A 41 7.26 12.38 -3.26
CA ARG A 41 8.47 11.76 -3.83
C ARG A 41 8.40 10.25 -3.59
N ASP A 42 8.81 9.48 -4.59
CA ASP A 42 8.85 8.02 -4.54
C ASP A 42 10.28 7.51 -4.84
N SER A 43 10.49 6.21 -4.70
CA SER A 43 11.74 5.52 -4.99
C SER A 43 11.50 4.06 -5.32
N THR A 44 12.13 3.57 -6.40
CA THR A 44 12.08 2.15 -6.77
C THR A 44 12.60 1.17 -5.71
N SER A 45 13.46 1.63 -4.78
CA SER A 45 13.97 0.80 -3.68
C SER A 45 13.27 1.03 -2.33
N GLU A 46 12.58 2.16 -2.18
CA GLU A 46 11.95 2.63 -0.94
C GLU A 46 10.60 3.25 -1.29
N ARG A 47 9.66 2.43 -1.78
CA ARG A 47 8.40 2.91 -2.35
C ARG A 47 7.56 3.67 -1.33
N ALA A 48 6.90 4.76 -1.75
CA ALA A 48 6.00 5.51 -0.87
C ALA A 48 4.77 4.69 -0.46
N LEU A 49 4.24 3.89 -1.40
CA LEU A 49 3.16 2.93 -1.18
C LEU A 49 3.62 1.53 -1.63
N HIS A 50 3.42 0.52 -0.79
CA HIS A 50 3.98 -0.83 -1.00
C HIS A 50 3.13 -1.72 -1.91
N HIS A 51 1.81 -1.51 -1.98
CA HIS A 51 0.94 -2.42 -2.72
C HIS A 51 0.83 -2.03 -4.18
N LEU A 52 1.59 -2.69 -5.04
CA LEU A 52 1.49 -2.55 -6.49
C LEU A 52 0.17 -3.14 -7.00
N VAL A 53 -0.73 -2.32 -7.52
CA VAL A 53 -1.96 -2.76 -8.21
C VAL A 53 -1.65 -3.12 -9.65
N ALA A 54 -0.96 -2.23 -10.37
CA ALA A 54 -0.62 -2.38 -11.78
C ALA A 54 0.67 -1.63 -12.10
N LEU A 55 1.53 -2.22 -12.92
CA LEU A 55 2.83 -1.65 -13.31
C LEU A 55 2.88 -1.11 -14.75
N SER A 56 1.91 -1.48 -15.60
CA SER A 56 1.80 -0.91 -16.95
C SER A 56 0.41 -1.12 -17.51
N SER A 57 -0.55 -0.36 -16.99
CA SER A 57 -1.92 -0.39 -17.49
C SER A 57 -2.08 0.59 -18.66
N PRO A 58 -2.47 0.14 -19.86
CA PRO A 58 -2.71 1.03 -20.99
C PRO A 58 -3.95 1.91 -20.83
N ASN A 59 -4.80 1.62 -19.84
CA ASN A 59 -6.04 2.32 -19.56
C ASN A 59 -6.02 2.95 -18.16
N MET A 60 -4.85 3.37 -17.66
CA MET A 60 -4.74 3.95 -16.32
C MET A 60 -5.46 5.29 -16.26
N THR A 61 -6.28 5.45 -15.23
CA THR A 61 -6.91 6.71 -14.83
C THR A 61 -6.77 6.84 -13.32
N VAL A 62 -6.86 8.06 -12.79
CA VAL A 62 -6.86 8.25 -11.34
C VAL A 62 -7.98 7.43 -10.72
N GLU A 63 -9.19 7.49 -11.28
CA GLU A 63 -10.38 6.80 -10.80
C GLU A 63 -10.20 5.29 -10.75
N SER A 64 -9.65 4.69 -11.81
CA SER A 64 -9.43 3.24 -11.87
C SER A 64 -8.46 2.74 -10.79
N CYS A 65 -7.45 3.56 -10.45
CA CYS A 65 -6.51 3.23 -9.39
C CYS A 65 -7.19 3.34 -8.01
N LEU A 66 -7.89 4.45 -7.76
CA LEU A 66 -8.55 4.70 -6.48
C LEU A 66 -9.70 3.71 -6.21
N ASP A 67 -10.47 3.34 -7.23
CA ASP A 67 -11.48 2.28 -7.12
C ASP A 67 -10.85 0.93 -6.76
N SER A 68 -9.66 0.63 -7.29
CA SER A 68 -8.92 -0.60 -6.96
C SER A 68 -8.37 -0.57 -5.54
N CYS A 69 -7.87 0.58 -5.08
CA CYS A 69 -7.42 0.76 -3.70
C CYS A 69 -8.57 0.65 -2.71
N GLU A 70 -9.71 1.28 -2.99
CA GLU A 70 -10.93 1.19 -2.17
C GLU A 70 -11.42 -0.27 -2.10
N ALA A 71 -11.47 -0.97 -3.22
CA ALA A 71 -11.86 -2.38 -3.25
C ALA A 71 -10.89 -3.30 -2.48
N GLY A 72 -9.61 -2.91 -2.39
CA GLY A 72 -8.58 -3.57 -1.58
C GLY A 72 -8.62 -3.20 -0.10
N GLY A 73 -9.48 -2.27 0.31
CA GLY A 73 -9.56 -1.78 1.69
C GLY A 73 -8.43 -0.81 2.08
N TYR A 74 -7.76 -0.20 1.09
CA TYR A 74 -6.66 0.74 1.32
C TYR A 74 -7.17 2.17 1.50
N VAL A 75 -6.55 2.91 2.42
CA VAL A 75 -6.89 4.32 2.70
C VAL A 75 -6.03 5.32 1.93
N LEU A 76 -4.94 4.85 1.32
CA LEU A 76 -4.10 5.60 0.39
C LEU A 76 -4.08 4.92 -0.98
N GLY A 77 -4.10 5.75 -2.01
CA GLY A 77 -3.91 5.36 -3.39
C GLY A 77 -3.00 6.35 -4.09
N GLY A 78 -2.26 5.89 -5.08
CA GLY A 78 -1.34 6.74 -5.81
C GLY A 78 -1.08 6.22 -7.21
N VAL A 79 -0.95 7.15 -8.14
CA VAL A 79 -0.61 6.87 -9.54
C VAL A 79 0.78 7.42 -9.83
N GLU A 80 1.60 6.61 -10.50
CA GLU A 80 2.97 6.93 -10.87
C GLU A 80 3.19 6.68 -12.37
N PHE A 81 4.13 7.42 -12.95
CA PHE A 81 4.64 7.21 -14.31
C PHE A 81 3.61 7.15 -15.46
N GLY A 82 2.37 7.59 -15.22
CA GLY A 82 1.29 7.63 -16.20
C GLY A 82 0.49 6.32 -16.32
N ASP A 83 1.05 5.18 -15.94
CA ASP A 83 0.44 3.85 -16.12
C ASP A 83 0.57 2.90 -14.93
N GLU A 84 1.14 3.37 -13.81
CA GLU A 84 1.30 2.60 -12.57
C GLU A 84 0.26 3.01 -11.52
N CYS A 85 -0.13 2.04 -10.68
CA CYS A 85 -1.04 2.25 -9.56
C CYS A 85 -0.53 1.52 -8.33
N TYR A 86 -0.49 2.25 -7.23
CA TYR A 86 -0.06 1.77 -5.92
C TYR A 86 -1.11 2.10 -4.87
N CYS A 87 -1.28 1.21 -3.91
CA CYS A 87 -2.11 1.44 -2.75
C CYS A 87 -1.30 1.25 -1.47
N GLY A 88 -1.82 1.80 -0.38
CA GLY A 88 -1.27 1.54 0.93
C GLY A 88 -2.18 2.07 2.01
N ASN A 89 -1.77 1.85 3.24
CA ASN A 89 -2.47 2.32 4.42
C ASN A 89 -1.64 3.34 5.22
N ALA A 90 -0.42 3.58 4.77
CA ALA A 90 0.51 4.56 5.29
C ALA A 90 1.56 4.87 4.22
N LEU A 91 2.24 6.01 4.39
CA LEU A 91 3.42 6.34 3.60
C LEU A 91 4.63 5.68 4.25
N LEU A 92 5.25 4.71 3.56
CA LEU A 92 6.36 3.92 4.11
C LEU A 92 7.60 4.77 4.43
N TYR A 93 7.72 5.92 3.79
CA TYR A 93 8.86 6.80 3.92
C TYR A 93 8.38 8.25 3.80
N ASP A 94 8.93 9.15 4.61
CA ASP A 94 8.79 10.58 4.39
C ASP A 94 9.86 11.03 3.40
N HIS A 95 9.60 10.83 2.11
CA HIS A 95 10.46 11.38 1.06
C HIS A 95 10.17 12.86 0.79
N GLY A 96 9.15 13.44 1.44
CA GLY A 96 8.65 14.79 1.21
C GLY A 96 7.92 14.97 -0.13
N ILE A 97 7.54 16.22 -0.41
CA ILE A 97 6.77 16.59 -1.61
C ILE A 97 7.68 16.67 -2.85
N SER A 98 7.17 16.18 -3.98
CA SER A 98 7.77 16.30 -5.31
C SER A 98 7.04 17.34 -6.16
N GLY A 99 7.76 17.94 -7.11
CA GLY A 99 7.18 18.80 -8.15
C GLY A 99 6.98 18.08 -9.49
N ASP A 100 7.32 16.78 -9.54
CA ASP A 100 7.53 16.05 -10.78
C ASP A 100 6.31 15.22 -11.22
N CYS A 101 5.13 15.46 -10.63
CA CYS A 101 3.87 14.85 -11.06
C CYS A 101 3.29 15.54 -12.30
N PHE A 102 3.96 15.41 -13.44
CA PHE A 102 3.58 16.05 -14.72
C PHE A 102 3.16 15.06 -15.81
N GLN A 103 3.20 13.76 -15.54
CA GLN A 103 2.91 12.72 -16.52
C GLN A 103 1.39 12.56 -16.68
N ALA A 104 0.92 12.55 -17.93
CA ALA A 104 -0.50 12.31 -18.21
C ALA A 104 -0.84 10.82 -18.04
N CYS A 105 -2.05 10.52 -17.57
CA CYS A 105 -2.53 9.14 -17.44
C CYS A 105 -2.69 8.48 -18.83
N SER A 106 -2.32 7.19 -18.94
CA SER A 106 -2.38 6.43 -20.20
C SER A 106 -3.81 6.23 -20.71
N GLY A 107 -4.79 6.11 -19.80
CA GLY A 107 -6.22 5.96 -20.09
C GLY A 107 -7.00 7.27 -20.13
N ASN A 108 -6.47 8.35 -19.56
CA ASN A 108 -7.06 9.69 -19.66
C ASN A 108 -5.99 10.79 -19.70
N ALA A 109 -5.69 11.29 -20.89
CA ALA A 109 -4.65 12.31 -21.09
C ALA A 109 -4.98 13.69 -20.50
N SER A 110 -6.20 13.91 -19.99
CA SER A 110 -6.58 15.14 -19.27
C SER A 110 -6.23 15.11 -17.78
N GLU A 111 -5.75 13.99 -17.27
CA GLU A 111 -5.40 13.80 -15.85
C GLU A 111 -3.89 13.60 -15.66
N LEU A 112 -3.38 14.05 -14.51
CA LEU A 112 -1.99 13.82 -14.10
C LEU A 112 -1.85 12.55 -13.23
N CYS A 113 -1.08 11.58 -13.72
CA CYS A 113 -0.77 10.30 -13.08
C CYS A 113 0.69 10.20 -12.64
N GLY A 114 1.13 11.17 -11.83
CA GLY A 114 2.47 11.15 -11.23
C GLY A 114 3.57 11.52 -12.22
N GLY A 115 4.76 10.93 -12.03
CA GLY A 115 5.94 11.09 -12.85
C GLY A 115 7.03 10.12 -12.43
N PRO A 116 8.26 10.23 -12.96
CA PRO A 116 9.36 9.37 -12.56
C PRO A 116 9.73 9.61 -11.09
N ASP A 117 9.68 8.56 -10.26
CA ASP A 117 9.95 8.64 -8.81
C ASP A 117 9.07 9.71 -8.12
N ALA A 118 7.85 9.90 -8.62
CA ALA A 118 6.91 10.94 -8.18
C ALA A 118 5.47 10.42 -8.22
N LEU A 119 4.93 10.13 -7.04
CA LEU A 119 3.61 9.55 -6.84
C LEU A 119 2.58 10.65 -6.62
N ASN A 120 1.59 10.76 -7.50
CA ASN A 120 0.43 11.63 -7.21
C ASN A 120 -0.53 10.86 -6.29
N ALA A 121 -0.58 11.25 -5.01
CA ALA A 121 -1.20 10.46 -3.95
C ALA A 121 -2.53 11.06 -3.46
N TYR A 122 -3.38 10.17 -2.95
CA TYR A 122 -4.75 10.45 -2.52
C TYR A 122 -5.04 9.73 -1.20
N GLN A 123 -5.87 10.34 -0.35
CA GLN A 123 -6.40 9.74 0.89
C GLN A 123 -7.90 9.53 0.80
N PHE A 124 -8.40 8.44 1.37
CA PHE A 124 -9.83 8.12 1.44
C PHE A 124 -10.49 8.72 2.70
N ALA A 125 -11.59 9.45 2.54
CA ALA A 125 -12.49 9.90 3.61
C ALA A 125 -11.84 10.61 4.82
N ASP A 126 -10.70 11.29 4.61
CA ASP A 126 -9.86 11.87 5.68
C ASP A 126 -9.45 10.85 6.76
N THR A 127 -9.37 9.58 6.36
CA THR A 127 -8.96 8.48 7.23
C THR A 127 -7.53 8.74 7.71
N PRO A 128 -7.26 8.65 9.02
CA PRO A 128 -5.90 8.79 9.53
C PRO A 128 -4.98 7.77 8.88
N PHE A 129 -3.85 8.23 8.39
CA PHE A 129 -2.72 7.40 7.99
C PHE A 129 -1.47 7.92 8.68
N THR A 130 -0.42 7.12 8.64
CA THR A 130 0.84 7.41 9.33
C THR A 130 2.00 7.41 8.33
N THR A 131 3.13 7.99 8.72
CA THR A 131 4.31 8.18 7.85
C THR A 131 5.57 7.73 8.56
N GLY A 132 6.44 6.99 7.88
CA GLY A 132 7.80 6.71 8.32
C GLY A 132 8.23 5.28 7.98
N PRO A 133 9.55 4.98 8.02
CA PRO A 133 9.95 3.59 7.94
C PRO A 133 9.46 2.88 9.19
N ALA A 134 8.56 1.93 8.99
CA ALA A 134 8.12 1.03 10.03
C ALA A 134 9.31 0.25 10.63
N SER A 135 9.22 -0.08 11.91
CA SER A 135 10.22 -0.87 12.62
C SER A 135 9.60 -2.12 13.27
N ASN A 136 10.39 -3.18 13.44
CA ASN A 136 9.93 -4.39 14.12
C ASN A 136 9.76 -4.12 15.62
N VAL A 137 8.62 -4.53 16.19
CA VAL A 137 8.40 -4.52 17.64
C VAL A 137 9.12 -5.72 18.26
N LEU A 138 10.38 -5.58 18.64
CA LEU A 138 11.19 -6.75 19.01
C LEU A 138 10.63 -7.54 20.21
N VAL A 139 10.00 -6.85 21.17
CA VAL A 139 9.41 -7.45 22.38
C VAL A 139 8.15 -6.68 22.77
N TYR A 140 7.06 -7.40 23.03
CA TYR A 140 5.82 -6.87 23.62
C TYR A 140 5.28 -7.87 24.66
N LYS A 141 5.30 -7.52 25.95
CA LYS A 141 5.03 -8.46 27.05
C LYS A 141 5.92 -9.72 26.91
N GLN A 142 5.34 -10.92 26.88
CA GLN A 142 6.03 -12.19 26.59
C GLN A 142 6.21 -12.48 25.10
N TRP A 143 5.60 -11.69 24.22
CA TRP A 143 5.72 -11.84 22.78
C TRP A 143 7.05 -11.30 22.27
N ARG A 144 7.64 -12.03 21.33
CA ARG A 144 8.89 -11.66 20.69
C ARG A 144 8.78 -11.81 19.20
N TRP A 145 9.37 -10.86 18.50
CA TRP A 145 9.49 -10.92 17.06
C TRP A 145 10.36 -12.11 16.68
N TRP A 146 9.79 -13.00 15.87
CA TRP A 146 10.50 -14.19 15.38
C TRP A 146 11.16 -13.91 14.04
N GLY A 147 10.46 -13.23 13.13
CA GLY A 147 10.99 -12.89 11.82
C GLY A 147 9.92 -12.57 10.77
N CYS A 148 10.39 -12.14 9.60
CA CYS A 148 9.58 -12.04 8.37
C CYS A 148 9.58 -13.40 7.66
N GLN A 149 8.41 -13.88 7.28
CA GLN A 149 8.18 -15.20 6.69
C GLN A 149 7.32 -15.05 5.43
N VAL A 150 7.49 -15.99 4.49
CA VAL A 150 6.57 -16.15 3.36
C VAL A 150 5.60 -17.32 3.62
N GLU A 151 4.31 -17.14 3.38
CA GLU A 151 3.37 -18.25 3.22
C GLU A 151 3.28 -18.57 1.72
N ALA A 152 3.76 -19.76 1.35
CA ALA A 152 3.65 -20.27 0.00
C ALA A 152 2.23 -20.78 -0.31
N ASP A 153 1.84 -20.72 -1.59
CA ASP A 153 0.55 -21.18 -2.11
C ASP A 153 0.12 -22.55 -1.55
N GLY A 154 -1.05 -22.59 -0.90
CA GLY A 154 -1.69 -23.82 -0.40
C GLY A 154 -1.35 -24.21 1.04
N PHE A 155 -0.53 -23.41 1.74
CA PHE A 155 -0.25 -23.56 3.17
C PHE A 155 -0.66 -22.29 3.91
N ILE A 156 -1.55 -22.43 4.89
CA ILE A 156 -1.92 -21.34 5.79
C ILE A 156 -1.08 -21.54 7.06
N LEU A 157 -0.06 -20.70 7.30
CA LEU A 157 0.82 -20.81 8.47
C LEU A 157 0.06 -20.49 9.75
N LEU A 158 -0.88 -19.54 9.71
CA LEU A 158 -1.76 -19.21 10.82
C LEU A 158 -3.22 -19.12 10.36
N PRO A 159 -4.01 -20.21 10.43
CA PRO A 159 -5.36 -20.25 9.87
C PRO A 159 -6.43 -19.62 10.76
N HIS A 160 -6.05 -19.17 11.95
CA HIS A 160 -6.98 -18.58 12.89
C HIS A 160 -6.79 -17.07 12.98
N GLY A 161 -7.77 -16.40 13.56
CA GLY A 161 -7.69 -14.98 13.89
C GLY A 161 -8.11 -14.75 15.34
N PRO A 162 -8.07 -13.49 15.81
CA PRO A 162 -8.57 -13.13 17.13
C PRO A 162 -10.08 -13.45 17.24
N LEU A 163 -10.56 -13.70 18.47
CA LEU A 163 -11.98 -13.98 18.72
C LEU A 163 -12.89 -12.81 18.31
N VAL A 164 -12.38 -11.60 18.44
CA VAL A 164 -13.04 -10.37 18.02
C VAL A 164 -12.24 -9.81 16.85
N PRO A 165 -12.84 -9.65 15.66
CA PRO A 165 -12.18 -9.00 14.53
C PRO A 165 -11.67 -7.61 14.92
N ILE A 166 -10.42 -7.33 14.58
CA ILE A 166 -9.80 -6.02 14.85
C ILE A 166 -10.22 -5.08 13.72
N PRO A 167 -10.85 -3.93 14.02
CA PRO A 167 -11.11 -2.91 13.02
C PRO A 167 -9.82 -2.45 12.35
N LEU A 168 -9.90 -2.10 11.07
CA LEU A 168 -8.74 -1.68 10.27
C LEU A 168 -8.00 -0.52 10.95
N GLU A 169 -8.74 0.47 11.44
CA GLU A 169 -8.27 1.65 12.15
C GLU A 169 -7.67 1.38 13.54
N GLU A 170 -7.76 0.15 14.05
CA GLU A 170 -7.17 -0.28 15.32
C GLU A 170 -6.00 -1.26 15.14
N MET A 171 -5.62 -1.59 13.91
CA MET A 171 -4.56 -2.58 13.67
C MET A 171 -3.16 -2.06 14.06
N THR A 172 -2.64 -2.57 15.18
CA THR A 172 -1.24 -2.47 15.62
C THR A 172 -0.69 -3.86 15.93
N VAL A 173 0.63 -3.97 16.12
CA VAL A 173 1.23 -5.24 16.57
C VAL A 173 0.59 -5.66 17.90
N GLU A 174 0.51 -4.77 18.87
CA GLU A 174 -0.04 -5.07 20.20
C GLU A 174 -1.48 -5.53 20.15
N ARG A 175 -2.31 -4.90 19.31
CA ARG A 175 -3.72 -5.25 19.19
C ARG A 175 -3.91 -6.64 18.61
N CYS A 176 -3.11 -7.01 17.62
CA CYS A 176 -3.12 -8.37 17.09
C CYS A 176 -2.70 -9.38 18.16
N LEU A 177 -1.59 -9.14 18.84
CA LEU A 177 -1.04 -10.07 19.82
C LEU A 177 -1.94 -10.24 21.06
N ASP A 178 -2.54 -9.16 21.54
CA ASP A 178 -3.56 -9.21 22.60
C ASP A 178 -4.79 -10.01 22.16
N GLY A 179 -5.22 -9.85 20.90
CA GLY A 179 -6.33 -10.59 20.32
C GLY A 179 -6.05 -12.09 20.19
N CYS A 180 -4.85 -12.45 19.75
CA CYS A 180 -4.39 -13.84 19.68
C CYS A 180 -4.28 -14.47 21.08
N GLU A 181 -3.71 -13.75 22.05
CA GLU A 181 -3.62 -14.19 23.45
C GLU A 181 -5.01 -14.44 24.04
N ALA A 182 -5.95 -13.51 23.83
CA ALA A 182 -7.34 -13.66 24.29
C ALA A 182 -8.08 -14.83 23.64
N ALA A 183 -7.66 -15.23 22.43
CA ALA A 183 -8.16 -16.39 21.72
C ALA A 183 -7.49 -17.72 22.14
N GLY A 184 -6.49 -17.67 23.01
CA GLY A 184 -5.76 -18.84 23.50
C GLY A 184 -4.60 -19.28 22.59
N TYR A 185 -4.18 -18.43 21.66
CA TYR A 185 -3.04 -18.66 20.77
C TYR A 185 -1.75 -18.11 21.37
N ASN A 186 -0.62 -18.71 21.00
CA ASN A 186 0.72 -18.34 21.47
C ASN A 186 1.65 -17.88 20.34
N ALA A 187 1.12 -17.83 19.11
CA ALA A 187 1.74 -17.26 17.93
C ALA A 187 0.74 -16.32 17.25
N GLY A 188 1.28 -15.25 16.67
CA GLY A 188 0.53 -14.24 15.94
C GLY A 188 1.36 -13.77 14.76
N ALA A 189 0.70 -13.49 13.64
CA ALA A 189 1.33 -12.91 12.49
C ALA A 189 0.48 -11.80 11.88
N LEU A 190 1.16 -10.84 11.28
CA LEU A 190 0.54 -9.69 10.66
C LEU A 190 0.92 -9.64 9.19
N GLU A 191 -0.03 -9.21 8.36
CA GLU A 191 0.12 -9.15 6.91
C GLU A 191 -0.52 -7.86 6.37
N ASN A 192 0.12 -7.28 5.35
CA ASN A 192 -0.39 -6.15 4.57
C ASN A 192 -0.81 -4.92 5.41
N GLY A 193 -0.28 -4.78 6.63
CA GLY A 193 -0.62 -3.68 7.52
C GLY A 193 -1.98 -3.79 8.23
N GLN A 194 -2.79 -4.80 7.90
CA GLN A 194 -4.22 -4.81 8.25
C GLN A 194 -4.77 -6.17 8.69
N ASN A 195 -4.09 -7.27 8.36
CA ASN A 195 -4.55 -8.60 8.72
C ASN A 195 -3.80 -9.09 9.96
N CYS A 196 -4.54 -9.77 10.83
CA CYS A 196 -4.00 -10.42 12.02
C CYS A 196 -4.40 -11.90 11.99
N TYR A 197 -3.40 -12.75 12.07
CA TYR A 197 -3.53 -14.19 12.11
C TYR A 197 -2.95 -14.73 13.42
N CYS A 198 -3.49 -15.83 13.89
CA CYS A 198 -3.14 -16.45 15.16
C CYS A 198 -3.02 -17.97 14.99
N ASP A 199 -2.17 -18.60 15.81
CA ASP A 199 -2.11 -20.05 15.92
C ASP A 199 -1.36 -20.51 17.18
N LEU A 200 -1.28 -21.82 17.35
CA LEU A 200 -0.44 -22.48 18.34
C LEU A 200 0.87 -22.96 17.70
N VAL A 201 1.98 -22.36 18.10
CA VAL A 201 3.31 -22.93 17.88
C VAL A 201 3.65 -23.84 19.06
N VAL A 202 3.83 -25.14 18.78
CA VAL A 202 4.19 -26.14 19.79
C VAL A 202 5.66 -26.00 20.17
N PRO A 203 5.98 -26.00 21.48
CA PRO A 203 7.35 -26.11 21.91
C PRO A 203 7.97 -27.47 21.45
N ASN A 204 9.05 -27.42 20.67
CA ASN A 204 9.90 -28.44 20.06
C ASN A 204 9.36 -29.01 18.75
N GLY A 205 8.30 -28.43 18.22
CA GLY A 205 8.10 -28.48 16.78
C GLY A 205 9.12 -27.54 16.18
N THR A 206 10.22 -28.06 15.62
CA THR A 206 10.94 -27.27 14.62
C THR A 206 9.88 -26.81 13.63
N PRO A 207 9.65 -25.50 13.46
CA PRO A 207 8.91 -25.02 12.32
C PRO A 207 9.66 -25.63 11.14
N ASN A 208 9.06 -26.61 10.42
CA ASN A 208 9.86 -27.47 9.55
C ASN A 208 10.63 -26.55 8.58
N PRO A 209 11.98 -26.54 8.62
CA PRO A 209 12.81 -25.53 7.95
C PRO A 209 12.61 -25.47 6.43
N ASP A 210 11.93 -26.46 5.84
CA ASP A 210 11.49 -26.46 4.43
C ASP A 210 10.24 -25.58 4.16
N PHE A 211 9.62 -25.01 5.20
CA PHE A 211 8.39 -24.17 5.11
C PHE A 211 8.58 -22.71 5.56
N TRP A 212 9.77 -22.35 6.05
CA TRP A 212 10.07 -21.02 6.61
C TRP A 212 11.22 -20.44 5.83
N GLU A 213 10.96 -20.07 4.58
CA GLU A 213 11.94 -19.29 3.86
C GLU A 213 11.90 -17.88 4.43
N SER A 214 13.05 -17.42 4.94
CA SER A 214 13.19 -16.04 5.35
C SER A 214 12.96 -15.16 4.12
N ALA A 215 11.84 -14.46 4.08
CA ALA A 215 11.68 -13.39 3.11
C ALA A 215 12.76 -12.34 3.43
N GLY A 216 13.30 -11.69 2.39
CA GLY A 216 14.20 -10.55 2.62
C GLY A 216 13.53 -9.56 3.57
N ILE A 217 14.28 -8.91 4.45
CA ILE A 217 13.75 -7.95 5.45
C ILE A 217 12.79 -6.90 4.85
N PHE A 218 12.97 -6.54 3.58
CA PHE A 218 12.13 -5.56 2.87
C PHE A 218 10.77 -6.10 2.41
N ALA A 219 10.56 -7.42 2.39
CA ALA A 219 9.28 -8.02 2.03
C ALA A 219 8.22 -7.69 3.09
N CYS A 220 8.54 -7.84 4.38
CA CYS A 220 7.64 -7.47 5.47
C CYS A 220 7.88 -6.05 5.98
N ALA A 221 7.77 -5.03 5.12
CA ALA A 221 7.95 -3.63 5.52
C ALA A 221 6.63 -2.85 5.52
N ALA A 222 5.48 -3.52 5.42
CA ALA A 222 4.17 -2.87 5.47
C ALA A 222 3.91 -2.33 6.89
N PRO A 223 3.67 -1.03 7.04
CA PRO A 223 3.30 -0.41 8.30
C PRO A 223 1.93 -0.91 8.77
N CYS A 224 1.75 -0.98 10.09
CA CYS A 224 0.43 -1.17 10.68
C CYS A 224 -0.48 0.02 10.39
N LEU A 225 -1.73 -0.24 10.01
CA LEU A 225 -2.68 0.82 9.65
C LEU A 225 -2.95 1.81 10.80
N ALA A 226 -3.02 1.34 12.05
CA ALA A 226 -3.19 2.21 13.21
C ALA A 226 -1.86 2.77 13.78
N ASN A 227 -0.70 2.25 13.33
CA ASN A 227 0.62 2.73 13.76
C ASN A 227 1.75 2.43 12.73
N ALA A 228 2.05 3.33 11.80
CA ALA A 228 3.14 3.09 10.82
C ALA A 228 4.55 3.14 11.39
N THR A 229 4.73 3.40 12.69
CA THR A 229 6.05 3.18 13.30
C THR A 229 6.36 1.69 13.47
N GLU A 230 5.37 0.81 13.29
CA GLU A 230 5.46 -0.63 13.50
C GLU A 230 5.25 -1.42 12.20
N ILE A 231 5.99 -2.51 12.06
CA ILE A 231 5.85 -3.45 10.93
C ILE A 231 4.72 -4.46 11.21
N CYS A 232 3.80 -4.54 10.24
CA CYS A 232 2.64 -5.44 10.19
C CYS A 232 2.66 -6.30 8.90
N GLY A 233 3.77 -6.98 8.61
CA GLY A 233 3.88 -7.86 7.45
C GLY A 233 4.26 -7.14 6.17
N GLY A 234 3.90 -7.72 5.03
CA GLY A 234 4.24 -7.24 3.68
C GLY A 234 3.05 -7.29 2.73
N ALA A 235 3.22 -6.76 1.51
CA ALA A 235 2.26 -7.02 0.44
C ALA A 235 2.42 -8.45 -0.07
N ILE A 236 1.33 -8.99 -0.65
CA ILE A 236 1.39 -10.24 -1.42
C ILE A 236 2.29 -10.00 -2.64
N ASP A 237 3.28 -10.87 -2.85
CA ASP A 237 4.01 -10.90 -4.12
C ASP A 237 3.07 -11.43 -5.20
N LYS A 238 2.53 -10.54 -6.04
CA LYS A 238 1.58 -10.91 -7.10
C LYS A 238 2.19 -11.79 -8.21
N VAL A 239 3.53 -11.85 -8.31
CA VAL A 239 4.21 -12.71 -9.30
C VAL A 239 4.27 -14.15 -8.81
N LEU A 240 4.40 -14.34 -7.50
CA LEU A 240 4.57 -15.65 -6.87
C LEU A 240 3.31 -16.14 -6.12
N ASN A 241 2.32 -15.28 -5.90
CA ASN A 241 1.19 -15.46 -4.99
C ASN A 241 1.61 -15.74 -3.53
N ASP A 242 2.82 -15.37 -3.15
CA ASP A 242 3.31 -15.60 -1.80
C ASP A 242 2.83 -14.49 -0.86
N HIS A 243 2.27 -14.88 0.28
CA HIS A 243 1.87 -13.97 1.34
C HIS A 243 3.08 -13.64 2.21
N GLN A 244 3.34 -12.38 2.51
CA GLN A 244 4.51 -11.97 3.30
C GLN A 244 4.07 -11.52 4.69
N ILE A 245 4.43 -12.29 5.72
CA ILE A 245 3.93 -12.11 7.08
C ILE A 245 5.04 -11.83 8.08
N THR A 246 4.78 -10.95 9.06
CA THR A 246 5.66 -10.78 10.21
C THR A 246 5.16 -11.64 11.36
N THR A 247 6.00 -12.57 11.83
CA THR A 247 5.62 -13.55 12.86
C THR A 247 6.16 -13.18 14.24
N TYR A 248 5.33 -13.37 15.26
CA TYR A 248 5.60 -13.17 16.68
C TYR A 248 5.18 -14.39 17.48
N VAL A 249 5.93 -14.72 18.54
CA VAL A 249 5.64 -15.87 19.42
C VAL A 249 5.82 -15.52 20.88
N THR A 250 5.11 -16.20 21.78
CA THR A 250 5.35 -16.10 23.22
C THR A 250 6.45 -17.09 23.65
N CYS A 251 7.73 -16.72 23.59
CA CYS A 251 8.79 -17.54 24.19
C CYS A 251 9.42 -16.79 25.40
N ASP A 252 9.51 -17.49 26.54
CA ASP A 252 10.16 -17.02 27.77
C ASP A 252 11.64 -17.45 27.75
N PHE A 253 12.56 -16.50 27.95
CA PHE A 253 14.00 -16.66 27.64
C PHE A 253 14.85 -17.12 28.82
N ASP A 254 14.23 -17.37 29.98
CA ASP A 254 14.93 -17.77 31.20
C ASP A 254 15.11 -19.30 31.33
N SER A 255 14.82 -20.08 30.29
CA SER A 255 15.16 -21.51 30.29
C SER A 255 15.75 -21.94 28.95
N GLU A 256 16.86 -22.69 28.98
CA GLU A 256 17.54 -23.30 27.82
C GLU A 256 16.69 -24.35 27.07
N ALA A 257 15.37 -24.32 27.20
CA ALA A 257 14.48 -25.05 26.34
C ALA A 257 14.29 -24.21 25.06
N LEU A 258 14.57 -24.83 23.92
CA LEU A 258 13.99 -24.42 22.64
C LEU A 258 12.49 -24.17 22.88
N CYS A 259 11.91 -23.24 22.11
CA CYS A 259 10.49 -23.32 21.79
C CYS A 259 10.35 -24.73 21.22
#